data_AF-A0A0D2A5B4-F1
#
_entry.id   AF-A0A0D2A5B4-F1
#
_cell.length_a   1.000
_cell.length_b   1.000
_cell.length_c   1.000
_cell.angle_alpha   90.00
_cell.angle_beta   90.00
_cell.angle_gamma   90.00
#
_symmetry.space_group_name_H-M   'P 1'
#
loop_
_entity.id
_entity.type
_entity.pdbx_description
1 polymer ?
#
loop_
_entity_poly.entity_id
_entity_poly.type
_entity_poly.pdbx_seq_one_letter_code
_entity_poly.pdbx_strand_id
1 'polypeptide(L)'
;MGCIRASLAVVESDPCILTCVTGQPKHSPISTIRHYFAGEPFILTPTMKDPTSPRCSELAHPSVPTTALALFIVVGILVSYLPQHLRIVFRRSSEGLSPYFVLLGTTSSTFAIANILTLPQSQQDIACCREISRFACMAGLLGIAQVAVQWGCFSLIMFLFLIFFPTPGPEEHVPGAPPPPTWRDALVVVLTCVVHFVVVVIISAVFELWYPNLLGSWANFLGICAALLACIQYIPQLWTTWRLQHVMSLSIPMMCIQTPGSFVFAASLAIRLGAGGWSAWGVYIVTGCLQGCLLAMGIRFELRDRRKRMLEEQDADSGSDETSALLGGNRANGQSYGAEHQQNR
;
A
#
# COMPACT_ATOMS: atom_id res chain seq x y z
N MET A 1 30.58 48.21 9.85
CA MET A 1 30.00 48.51 11.18
C MET A 1 29.94 50.03 11.32
N GLY A 2 28.75 50.62 11.25
CA GLY A 2 28.58 52.07 11.27
C GLY A 2 27.41 52.45 12.18
N CYS A 3 27.66 53.35 13.11
CA CYS A 3 26.70 53.89 14.07
C CYS A 3 26.62 55.42 13.87
N ILE A 4 25.47 56.01 14.26
CA ILE A 4 25.16 57.45 14.54
C ILE A 4 24.44 58.28 13.43
N ARG A 5 23.23 58.79 13.77
CA ARG A 5 22.64 60.16 13.59
C ARG A 5 21.15 60.11 14.04
N ALA A 6 20.60 60.86 15.00
CA ALA A 6 20.51 62.30 15.35
C ALA A 6 19.27 63.04 14.77
N SER A 7 18.42 63.51 15.70
CA SER A 7 17.58 64.74 15.76
C SER A 7 16.21 64.91 15.06
N LEU A 8 15.20 65.09 15.95
CA LEU A 8 14.03 66.00 16.00
C LEU A 8 13.55 66.81 14.78
N ALA A 9 12.22 66.82 14.57
CA ALA A 9 11.38 68.03 14.59
C ALA A 9 9.88 67.69 14.83
N VAL A 10 9.25 68.49 15.68
CA VAL A 10 7.82 68.57 16.09
C VAL A 10 7.12 69.65 15.24
N VAL A 11 5.80 69.58 15.05
CA VAL A 11 4.80 70.68 14.80
C VAL A 11 3.43 70.01 14.46
N GLU A 12 2.21 70.40 14.84
CA GLU A 12 1.58 71.31 15.82
C GLU A 12 0.02 71.17 15.65
N SER A 13 -0.73 71.04 16.76
CA SER A 13 -2.14 71.43 17.11
C SER A 13 -3.39 71.45 16.17
N ASP A 14 -4.53 70.98 16.71
CA ASP A 14 -5.99 71.29 16.43
C ASP A 14 -6.34 72.82 16.55
N PRO A 15 -7.59 73.40 16.35
CA PRO A 15 -8.99 72.86 16.40
C PRO A 15 -10.11 73.59 15.53
N CYS A 16 -11.40 73.38 15.88
CA CYS A 16 -12.68 74.11 15.56
C CYS A 16 -13.51 73.63 14.33
N ILE A 17 -14.73 73.06 14.44
CA ILE A 17 -16.06 73.54 14.93
C ILE A 17 -16.53 74.85 14.24
N LEU A 18 -17.64 74.81 13.45
CA LEU A 18 -18.95 75.48 13.72
C LEU A 18 -19.92 75.52 12.49
N THR A 19 -21.19 75.16 12.76
CA THR A 19 -22.50 75.71 12.26
C THR A 19 -23.13 75.39 10.88
N CYS A 20 -24.23 74.62 10.98
CA CYS A 20 -25.65 74.92 10.63
C CYS A 20 -26.03 75.82 9.44
N VAL A 21 -26.90 75.28 8.56
CA VAL A 21 -28.05 76.02 8.00
C VAL A 21 -29.32 75.16 8.13
N THR A 22 -30.33 75.75 8.77
CA THR A 22 -31.69 75.28 9.03
C THR A 22 -32.63 75.53 7.84
N GLY A 23 -33.66 74.69 7.64
CA GLY A 23 -34.84 75.05 6.83
C GLY A 23 -35.80 73.91 6.43
N GLN A 24 -36.75 73.58 7.31
CA GLN A 24 -38.08 73.01 6.98
C GLN A 24 -39.12 74.18 6.96
N PRO A 25 -40.43 74.05 6.63
CA PRO A 25 -41.25 72.91 6.16
C PRO A 25 -42.24 73.27 5.01
N LYS A 26 -43.03 72.31 4.50
CA LYS A 26 -44.54 72.31 4.49
C LYS A 26 -45.21 71.43 3.41
N HIS A 27 -46.31 70.79 3.85
CA HIS A 27 -47.49 70.24 3.14
C HIS A 27 -47.53 68.74 2.73
N SER A 28 -48.25 67.95 3.56
CA SER A 28 -48.99 66.69 3.26
C SER A 28 -50.36 67.00 2.59
N PRO A 29 -51.36 66.08 2.38
CA PRO A 29 -51.45 64.61 2.63
C PRO A 29 -52.26 63.79 1.55
N ILE A 30 -52.64 62.53 1.87
CA ILE A 30 -53.74 61.69 1.29
C ILE A 30 -53.31 60.81 0.08
N SER A 31 -53.53 59.50 -0.07
CA SER A 31 -54.48 58.48 0.46
C SER A 31 -53.98 57.04 0.20
N THR A 32 -54.35 56.11 1.10
CA THR A 32 -54.99 54.78 0.87
C THR A 32 -54.47 53.91 -0.30
N ILE A 33 -54.00 52.68 -0.10
CA ILE A 33 -54.84 51.46 -0.17
C ILE A 33 -54.14 50.26 0.50
N ARG A 34 -54.93 49.57 1.33
CA ARG A 34 -54.65 48.31 2.03
C ARG A 34 -55.35 47.20 1.22
N HIS A 35 -54.63 46.23 0.67
CA HIS A 35 -55.19 44.96 0.19
C HIS A 35 -54.21 43.84 0.58
N TYR A 36 -54.59 43.04 1.58
CA TYR A 36 -55.07 41.66 1.40
C TYR A 36 -53.98 40.70 0.93
N PHE A 37 -53.31 40.04 1.88
CA PHE A 37 -52.87 38.65 1.69
C PHE A 37 -53.41 37.84 2.86
N ALA A 38 -54.51 37.14 2.54
CA ALA A 38 -55.09 36.09 3.34
C ALA A 38 -54.14 34.87 3.33
N GLY A 39 -54.15 34.11 4.42
CA GLY A 39 -53.19 33.05 4.68
C GLY A 39 -53.20 31.91 3.66
N GLU A 40 -52.01 31.32 3.50
CA GLU A 40 -51.86 29.96 3.00
C GLU A 40 -51.67 29.01 4.19
N PRO A 41 -52.28 27.82 4.18
CA PRO A 41 -51.95 26.78 5.16
C PRO A 41 -50.55 26.26 4.85
N PHE A 42 -49.63 26.47 5.78
CA PHE A 42 -48.33 25.82 5.79
C PHE A 42 -48.54 24.30 5.94
N ILE A 43 -48.64 23.60 4.81
CA ILE A 43 -48.56 22.15 4.76
C ILE A 43 -47.14 21.79 5.20
N LEU A 44 -47.05 21.22 6.40
CA LEU A 44 -45.90 20.44 6.85
C LEU A 44 -45.73 19.25 5.89
N THR A 45 -45.04 19.47 4.78
CA THR A 45 -44.29 18.40 4.14
C THR A 45 -43.20 17.98 5.15
N PRO A 46 -42.97 16.68 5.36
CA PRO A 46 -41.82 16.25 6.16
C PRO A 46 -40.59 16.74 5.41
N THR A 47 -39.88 17.68 6.02
CA THR A 47 -38.62 18.20 5.50
C THR A 47 -37.70 17.01 5.26
N MET A 48 -37.36 16.82 3.99
CA MET A 48 -36.23 16.03 3.56
C MET A 48 -35.04 16.43 4.45
N LYS A 49 -34.42 15.43 5.05
CA LYS A 49 -33.18 15.50 5.84
C LYS A 49 -32.24 16.58 5.27
N ASP A 50 -31.86 17.52 6.14
CA ASP A 50 -31.00 18.71 5.94
C ASP A 50 -29.82 18.53 4.95
N PRO A 51 -29.30 19.62 4.37
CA PRO A 51 -28.39 19.59 3.22
C PRO A 51 -27.11 18.87 3.63
N THR A 52 -26.99 17.61 3.21
CA THR A 52 -25.73 16.89 3.27
C THR A 52 -24.68 17.74 2.57
N SER A 53 -23.52 17.91 3.20
CA SER A 53 -22.41 18.63 2.56
C SER A 53 -22.21 18.05 1.15
N PRO A 54 -21.88 18.86 0.13
CA PRO A 54 -21.81 18.39 -1.26
C PRO A 54 -20.91 17.14 -1.41
N ARG A 55 -19.87 17.03 -0.58
CA ARG A 55 -19.01 15.85 -0.46
C ARG A 55 -19.75 14.60 0.05
N CYS A 56 -20.56 14.72 1.11
CA CYS A 56 -21.36 13.59 1.61
C CYS A 56 -22.46 13.18 0.62
N SER A 57 -23.02 14.13 -0.14
CA SER A 57 -23.98 13.83 -1.22
C SER A 57 -23.34 13.05 -2.36
N GLU A 58 -22.11 13.40 -2.75
CA GLU A 58 -21.34 12.65 -3.75
C GLU A 58 -21.04 11.22 -3.26
N LEU A 59 -20.63 11.08 -2.00
CA LEU A 59 -20.33 9.78 -1.38
C LEU A 59 -21.59 8.89 -1.21
N ALA A 60 -22.78 9.49 -1.10
CA ALA A 60 -24.05 8.78 -1.01
C ALA A 60 -24.44 8.03 -2.30
N HIS A 61 -23.88 8.42 -3.45
CA HIS A 61 -24.19 7.86 -4.75
C HIS A 61 -22.93 7.24 -5.42
N PRO A 62 -22.43 6.10 -4.89
CA PRO A 62 -21.24 5.45 -5.42
C PRO A 62 -21.48 4.95 -6.85
N SER A 63 -20.51 5.16 -7.74
CA SER A 63 -20.58 4.62 -9.10
C SER A 63 -20.33 3.11 -9.10
N VAL A 64 -21.20 2.37 -9.80
CA VAL A 64 -21.13 0.91 -9.90
C VAL A 64 -19.78 0.42 -10.45
N PRO A 65 -19.22 1.02 -11.53
CA PRO A 65 -17.94 0.55 -12.08
C PRO A 65 -16.76 0.72 -11.11
N THR A 66 -16.68 1.84 -10.38
CA THR A 66 -15.57 2.08 -9.43
C THR A 66 -15.68 1.21 -8.19
N THR A 67 -16.92 0.89 -7.79
CA THR A 67 -17.20 -0.04 -6.69
C THR A 67 -16.84 -1.47 -7.08
N ALA A 68 -17.25 -1.91 -8.28
CA ALA A 68 -16.90 -3.22 -8.81
C ALA A 68 -15.39 -3.39 -8.99
N LEU A 69 -14.72 -2.39 -9.56
CA LEU A 69 -13.25 -2.36 -9.67
C LEU A 69 -12.60 -2.44 -8.29
N ALA A 70 -13.10 -1.67 -7.31
CA ALA A 70 -12.51 -1.68 -5.98
C ALA A 70 -12.66 -3.04 -5.28
N LEU A 71 -13.83 -3.69 -5.40
CA LEU A 71 -14.05 -5.04 -4.90
C LEU A 71 -13.14 -6.07 -5.58
N PHE A 72 -13.00 -5.98 -6.91
CA PHE A 72 -12.09 -6.84 -7.67
C PHE A 72 -10.64 -6.72 -7.18
N ILE A 73 -10.17 -5.50 -6.89
CA ILE A 73 -8.83 -5.27 -6.33
C ILE A 73 -8.71 -5.90 -4.94
N VAL A 74 -9.70 -5.79 -4.05
CA VAL A 74 -9.66 -6.45 -2.72
C VAL A 74 -9.50 -7.96 -2.86
N VAL A 75 -10.28 -8.59 -3.74
CA VAL A 75 -10.17 -10.03 -4.02
C VAL A 75 -8.79 -10.35 -4.59
N GLY A 76 -8.30 -9.55 -5.53
CA GLY A 76 -6.96 -9.68 -6.10
C GLY A 76 -5.85 -9.63 -5.05
N ILE A 77 -5.95 -8.71 -4.07
CA ILE A 77 -5.01 -8.64 -2.93
C ILE A 77 -5.03 -9.95 -2.16
N LEU A 78 -6.21 -10.42 -1.72
CA LEU A 78 -6.33 -11.66 -0.94
C LEU A 78 -5.77 -12.87 -1.69
N VAL A 79 -6.14 -13.04 -2.95
CA VAL A 79 -5.65 -14.13 -3.81
C VAL A 79 -4.14 -14.04 -4.01
N SER A 80 -3.58 -12.84 -4.14
CA SER A 80 -2.14 -12.67 -4.35
C SER A 80 -1.31 -13.09 -3.14
N TYR A 81 -1.79 -12.85 -1.91
CA TYR A 81 -1.08 -13.20 -0.68
C TYR A 81 -1.23 -14.67 -0.28
N LEU A 82 -2.33 -15.30 -0.71
CA LEU A 82 -2.67 -16.67 -0.32
C LEU A 82 -1.55 -17.69 -0.58
N PRO A 83 -0.88 -17.75 -1.76
CA PRO A 83 0.21 -18.69 -2.00
C PRO A 83 1.35 -18.56 -1.00
N GLN A 84 1.66 -17.32 -0.58
CA GLN A 84 2.74 -17.07 0.37
C GLN A 84 2.35 -17.51 1.78
N HIS A 85 1.13 -17.19 2.23
CA HIS A 85 0.62 -17.65 3.53
C HIS A 85 0.58 -19.17 3.60
N LEU A 86 0.03 -19.82 2.56
CA LEU A 86 -0.03 -21.29 2.48
C LEU A 86 1.36 -21.91 2.47
N ARG A 87 2.33 -21.35 1.74
CA ARG A 87 3.70 -21.87 1.71
C ARG A 87 4.34 -21.90 3.10
N ILE A 88 4.18 -20.83 3.90
CA ILE A 88 4.74 -20.76 5.26
C ILE A 88 4.01 -21.75 6.18
N VAL A 89 2.67 -21.78 6.14
CA VAL A 89 1.84 -22.64 6.99
C VAL A 89 2.09 -24.13 6.70
N PHE A 90 2.13 -24.52 5.43
CA PHE A 90 2.34 -25.91 5.05
C PHE A 90 3.78 -26.37 5.26
N ARG A 91 4.78 -25.52 5.01
CA ARG A 91 6.18 -25.85 5.29
C ARG A 91 6.51 -25.83 6.77
N ARG A 92 5.67 -25.20 7.61
CA ARG A 92 5.92 -24.97 9.04
C ARG A 92 7.29 -24.31 9.29
N SER A 93 7.77 -23.54 8.33
CA SER A 93 9.07 -22.88 8.34
C SER A 93 9.01 -21.58 7.54
N SER A 94 9.68 -20.55 8.04
CA SER A 94 9.88 -19.26 7.36
C SER A 94 11.25 -19.13 6.69
N GLU A 95 11.94 -20.25 6.44
CA GLU A 95 13.19 -20.28 5.68
C GLU A 95 13.09 -19.53 4.34
N GLY A 96 14.12 -18.73 4.07
CA GLY A 96 14.20 -17.89 2.88
C GLY A 96 13.50 -16.52 3.00
N LEU A 97 12.80 -16.23 4.10
CA LEU A 97 12.33 -14.88 4.41
C LEU A 97 13.38 -14.12 5.23
N SER A 98 13.81 -12.96 4.71
CA SER A 98 14.75 -12.09 5.41
C SER A 98 14.06 -11.33 6.55
N PRO A 99 14.61 -11.33 7.78
CA PRO A 99 14.07 -10.53 8.89
C PRO A 99 13.99 -9.03 8.56
N TYR A 100 14.98 -8.50 7.83
CA TYR A 100 14.99 -7.12 7.36
C TYR A 100 13.87 -6.82 6.37
N PHE A 101 13.53 -7.78 5.50
CA PHE A 101 12.41 -7.63 4.58
C PHE A 101 11.08 -7.53 5.34
N VAL A 102 10.89 -8.35 6.37
CA VAL A 102 9.70 -8.29 7.23
C VAL A 102 9.64 -6.97 7.99
N LEU A 103 10.75 -6.52 8.58
CA LEU A 103 10.84 -5.26 9.32
C LEU A 103 10.47 -4.05 8.43
N LEU A 104 11.17 -3.89 7.31
CA LEU A 104 10.97 -2.76 6.39
C LEU A 104 9.59 -2.78 5.73
N GLY A 105 9.09 -3.96 5.38
CA GLY A 105 7.78 -4.11 4.77
C GLY A 105 6.64 -3.81 5.75
N THR A 106 6.73 -4.25 7.00
CA THR A 106 5.69 -4.00 7.99
C THR A 106 5.68 -2.53 8.42
N THR A 107 6.86 -1.92 8.60
CA THR A 107 6.96 -0.49 8.97
C THR A 107 6.52 0.41 7.81
N SER A 108 6.92 0.13 6.57
CA SER A 108 6.44 0.82 5.37
C SER A 108 4.91 0.71 5.20
N SER A 109 4.35 -0.50 5.32
CA SER A 109 2.89 -0.70 5.20
C SER A 109 2.11 -0.05 6.34
N THR A 110 2.69 0.02 7.56
CA THR A 110 2.11 0.74 8.70
C THR A 110 2.03 2.24 8.41
N PHE A 111 3.07 2.83 7.83
CA PHE A 111 3.00 4.21 7.37
C PHE A 111 1.99 4.42 6.25
N ALA A 112 1.84 3.46 5.32
CA ALA A 112 0.86 3.55 4.24
C ALA A 112 -0.60 3.55 4.76
N ILE A 113 -0.95 2.65 5.70
CA ILE A 113 -2.29 2.65 6.29
C ILE A 113 -2.52 3.90 7.17
N ALA A 114 -1.52 4.35 7.92
CA ALA A 114 -1.63 5.58 8.69
C ALA A 114 -1.79 6.82 7.79
N ASN A 115 -1.08 6.86 6.66
CA ASN A 115 -1.19 7.95 5.68
C ASN A 115 -2.62 8.09 5.15
N ILE A 116 -3.25 7.00 4.67
CA ILE A 116 -4.61 7.10 4.14
C ILE A 116 -5.64 7.40 5.24
N LEU A 117 -5.46 6.86 6.45
CA LEU A 117 -6.37 7.14 7.58
C LEU A 117 -6.27 8.58 8.07
N THR A 118 -5.08 9.19 8.03
CA THR A 118 -4.86 10.58 8.46
C THR A 118 -5.12 11.58 7.34
N LEU A 119 -5.44 11.14 6.12
CA LEU A 119 -5.67 12.06 5.02
C LEU A 119 -6.98 12.86 5.27
N PRO A 120 -6.97 14.20 5.17
CA PRO A 120 -8.16 15.01 5.48
C PRO A 120 -9.40 14.64 4.66
N GLN A 121 -9.22 14.25 3.39
CA GLN A 121 -10.32 13.79 2.53
C GLN A 121 -10.92 12.47 3.05
N SER A 122 -10.07 11.52 3.47
CA SER A 122 -10.52 10.25 4.04
C SER A 122 -11.23 10.43 5.38
N GLN A 123 -10.77 11.39 6.20
CA GLN A 123 -11.44 11.76 7.45
C GLN A 123 -12.83 12.36 7.21
N GLN A 124 -12.98 13.20 6.18
CA GLN A 124 -14.30 13.71 5.77
C GLN A 124 -15.20 12.58 5.27
N ASP A 125 -14.68 11.64 4.49
CA ASP A 125 -15.44 10.49 3.99
C ASP A 125 -15.91 9.58 5.14
N ILE A 126 -15.06 9.35 6.16
CA ILE A 126 -15.41 8.61 7.38
C ILE A 126 -16.47 9.35 8.20
N ALA A 127 -16.38 10.69 8.31
CA ALA A 127 -17.37 11.49 9.03
C ALA A 127 -18.76 11.42 8.36
N CYS A 128 -18.81 11.47 7.02
CA CYS A 128 -20.05 11.34 6.24
C CYS A 128 -20.78 10.00 6.48
N CYS A 129 -20.08 8.94 6.88
CA CYS A 129 -20.68 7.64 7.15
C CYS A 129 -21.74 7.64 8.27
N ARG A 130 -21.79 8.67 9.12
CA ARG A 130 -22.85 8.82 10.13
C ARG A 130 -24.19 9.28 9.53
N GLU A 131 -24.16 9.89 8.34
CA GLU A 131 -25.32 10.54 7.73
C GLU A 131 -25.92 9.75 6.56
N ILE A 132 -25.12 8.91 5.91
CA ILE A 132 -25.48 8.15 4.70
C ILE A 132 -25.86 6.69 5.00
N SER A 133 -26.36 5.97 3.98
CA SER A 133 -26.68 4.55 4.12
C SER A 133 -25.42 3.70 4.31
N ARG A 134 -25.55 2.57 5.02
CA ARG A 134 -24.42 1.65 5.30
C ARG A 134 -23.76 1.16 4.01
N PHE A 135 -24.54 0.85 2.98
CA PHE A 135 -24.02 0.38 1.70
C PHE A 135 -23.22 1.46 0.98
N ALA A 136 -23.72 2.70 0.95
CA ALA A 136 -22.99 3.83 0.37
C ALA A 136 -21.68 4.10 1.13
N CYS A 137 -21.70 4.07 2.46
CA CYS A 137 -20.49 4.18 3.28
C CYS A 137 -19.48 3.07 2.95
N MET A 138 -19.91 1.81 2.88
CA MET A 138 -19.01 0.70 2.54
C MET A 138 -18.39 0.88 1.16
N ALA A 139 -19.19 1.21 0.14
CA ALA A 139 -18.68 1.46 -1.21
C ALA A 139 -17.74 2.68 -1.30
N GLY A 140 -18.01 3.72 -0.51
CA GLY A 140 -17.19 4.91 -0.38
C GLY A 140 -15.83 4.63 0.25
N LEU A 141 -15.81 3.85 1.34
CA LEU A 141 -14.61 3.51 2.10
C LEU A 141 -13.81 2.32 1.54
N LEU A 142 -14.23 1.72 0.42
CA LEU A 142 -13.52 0.58 -0.20
C LEU A 142 -12.04 0.86 -0.45
N GLY A 143 -11.66 2.10 -0.81
CA GLY A 143 -10.26 2.48 -0.98
C GLY A 143 -9.43 2.33 0.30
N ILE A 144 -9.97 2.76 1.43
CA ILE A 144 -9.35 2.60 2.75
C ILE A 144 -9.30 1.12 3.12
N ALA A 145 -10.39 0.39 2.87
CA ALA A 145 -10.46 -1.04 3.13
C ALA A 145 -9.41 -1.84 2.32
N GLN A 146 -9.12 -1.46 1.08
CA GLN A 146 -8.07 -2.08 0.27
C GLN A 146 -6.68 -1.93 0.92
N VAL A 147 -6.33 -0.73 1.37
CA VAL A 147 -5.06 -0.48 2.06
C VAL A 147 -5.00 -1.28 3.37
N ALA A 148 -6.11 -1.33 4.11
CA ALA A 148 -6.20 -2.07 5.37
C ALA A 148 -6.04 -3.59 5.15
N VAL A 149 -6.66 -4.15 4.12
CA VAL A 149 -6.51 -5.56 3.74
C VAL A 149 -5.07 -5.85 3.33
N GLN A 150 -4.43 -5.00 2.51
CA GLN A 150 -3.02 -5.14 2.14
C GLN A 150 -2.11 -5.15 3.37
N TRP A 151 -2.29 -4.20 4.28
CA TRP A 151 -1.55 -4.11 5.55
C TRP A 151 -1.79 -5.34 6.43
N GLY A 152 -3.03 -5.80 6.54
CA GLY A 152 -3.39 -6.99 7.30
C GLY A 152 -2.77 -8.27 6.75
N CYS A 153 -2.81 -8.45 5.42
CA CYS A 153 -2.18 -9.59 4.76
C CYS A 153 -0.66 -9.63 4.96
N PHE A 154 0.02 -8.47 4.89
CA PHE A 154 1.45 -8.39 5.17
C PHE A 154 1.77 -8.60 6.65
N SER A 155 0.94 -8.06 7.55
CA SER A 155 1.07 -8.29 9.00
C SER A 155 0.89 -9.77 9.37
N LEU A 156 0.00 -10.49 8.67
CA LEU A 156 -0.13 -11.93 8.82
C LEU A 156 1.16 -12.66 8.43
N ILE A 157 1.87 -12.23 7.38
CA ILE A 157 3.20 -12.77 7.05
C ILE A 157 4.18 -12.54 8.21
N MET A 158 4.19 -11.35 8.82
CA MET A 158 5.05 -11.06 9.97
C MET A 158 4.77 -12.00 11.15
N PHE A 159 3.50 -12.23 11.49
CA PHE A 159 3.14 -13.15 12.57
C PHE A 159 3.53 -14.60 12.24
N LEU A 160 3.25 -15.05 11.02
CA LEU A 160 3.65 -16.38 10.55
C LEU A 160 5.18 -16.55 10.51
N PHE A 161 5.92 -15.48 10.14
CA PHE A 161 7.37 -15.45 10.13
C PHE A 161 7.94 -15.72 11.53
N LEU A 162 7.36 -15.09 12.56
CA LEU A 162 7.75 -15.33 13.95
C LEU A 162 7.34 -16.73 14.39
N ILE A 163 6.07 -17.14 14.22
CA ILE A 163 5.58 -18.44 14.69
C ILE A 163 6.37 -19.61 14.10
N PHE A 164 6.73 -19.53 12.82
CA PHE A 164 7.45 -20.57 12.09
C PHE A 164 8.92 -20.23 11.85
N PHE A 165 9.53 -19.38 12.68
CA PHE A 165 10.94 -19.05 12.53
C PHE A 165 11.80 -20.31 12.70
N PRO A 166 12.70 -20.61 11.75
CA PRO A 166 13.47 -21.84 11.78
C PRO A 166 14.39 -21.86 13.01
N THR A 167 14.41 -22.99 13.71
CA THR A 167 15.43 -23.26 14.71
C THR A 167 16.70 -23.71 13.98
N PRO A 168 17.90 -23.21 14.33
CA PRO A 168 19.13 -23.66 13.70
C PRO A 168 19.22 -25.18 13.72
N GLY A 169 19.35 -25.80 12.55
CA GLY A 169 19.58 -27.23 12.43
C GLY A 169 20.97 -27.63 12.93
N PRO A 170 21.28 -28.93 13.03
CA PRO A 170 22.60 -29.43 13.41
C PRO A 170 23.67 -29.22 12.31
N GLU A 171 23.33 -28.59 11.18
CA GLU A 171 24.27 -28.31 10.09
C GLU A 171 25.41 -27.42 10.58
N GLU A 172 26.63 -27.87 10.26
CA GLU A 172 27.85 -27.17 10.62
C GLU A 172 27.94 -25.86 9.83
N HIS A 173 28.10 -24.75 10.55
CA HIS A 173 28.17 -23.43 9.94
C HIS A 173 29.39 -23.33 9.02
N VAL A 174 29.17 -23.03 7.74
CA VAL A 174 30.25 -22.87 6.76
C VAL A 174 31.18 -21.73 7.19
N PRO A 175 32.48 -21.99 7.41
CA PRO A 175 33.42 -20.96 7.84
C PRO A 175 33.48 -19.80 6.83
N GLY A 176 33.19 -18.58 7.29
CA GLY A 176 33.20 -17.35 6.48
C GLY A 176 31.82 -16.87 6.00
N ALA A 177 30.75 -17.63 6.24
CA ALA A 177 29.39 -17.13 6.04
C ALA A 177 28.97 -16.21 7.20
N PRO A 178 28.10 -15.20 6.98
CA PRO A 178 27.49 -14.45 8.07
C PRO A 178 26.69 -15.40 8.99
N PRO A 179 26.69 -15.18 10.32
CA PRO A 179 25.91 -16.02 11.23
C PRO A 179 24.42 -15.97 10.84
N PRO A 180 23.72 -17.11 10.85
CA PRO A 180 22.30 -17.14 10.54
C PRO A 180 21.52 -16.32 11.59
N PRO A 181 20.44 -15.63 11.20
CA PRO A 181 19.63 -14.86 12.11
C PRO A 181 19.05 -15.77 13.20
N THR A 182 19.05 -15.28 14.43
CA THR A 182 18.59 -16.01 15.60
C THR A 182 17.12 -15.72 15.91
N TRP A 183 16.49 -16.58 16.71
CA TRP A 183 15.13 -16.31 17.23
C TRP A 183 15.05 -14.97 17.98
N ARG A 184 16.15 -14.54 18.63
CA ARG A 184 16.23 -13.23 19.30
C ARG A 184 16.10 -12.09 18.29
N ASP A 185 16.73 -12.20 17.13
CA ASP A 185 16.64 -11.20 16.07
C ASP A 185 15.21 -11.11 15.51
N ALA A 186 14.55 -12.26 15.34
CA ALA A 186 13.15 -12.32 14.92
C ALA A 186 12.22 -11.62 15.94
N LEU A 187 12.43 -11.87 17.25
CA LEU A 187 11.68 -11.20 18.32
C LEU A 187 11.92 -9.69 18.32
N VAL A 188 13.17 -9.24 18.18
CA VAL A 188 13.51 -7.81 18.11
C VAL A 188 12.83 -7.14 16.92
N VAL A 189 12.82 -7.80 15.75
CA VAL A 189 12.13 -7.30 14.55
C VAL A 189 10.64 -7.13 14.81
N VAL A 190 9.95 -8.15 15.33
CA VAL A 190 8.51 -8.07 15.57
C VAL A 190 8.18 -7.04 16.65
N LEU A 191 8.94 -7.01 17.75
CA LEU A 191 8.77 -6.01 18.80
C LEU A 191 8.94 -4.60 18.24
N THR A 192 9.95 -4.38 17.39
CA THR A 192 10.17 -3.09 16.72
C THR A 192 8.97 -2.71 15.84
N CYS A 193 8.43 -3.64 15.06
CA CYS A 193 7.22 -3.42 14.26
C CYS A 193 6.00 -3.04 15.12
N VAL A 194 5.79 -3.73 16.24
CA VAL A 194 4.66 -3.48 17.15
C VAL A 194 4.82 -2.12 17.83
N VAL A 195 6.00 -1.80 18.36
CA VAL A 195 6.28 -0.49 18.98
C VAL A 195 6.11 0.62 17.95
N HIS A 196 6.65 0.44 16.74
CA HIS A 196 6.47 1.40 15.65
C HIS A 196 4.99 1.64 15.33
N PHE A 197 4.19 0.58 15.21
CA PHE A 197 2.75 0.69 15.00
C PHE A 197 2.06 1.50 16.09
N VAL A 198 2.33 1.20 17.36
CA VAL A 198 1.76 1.93 18.50
C VAL A 198 2.16 3.40 18.48
N VAL A 199 3.43 3.70 18.23
CA VAL A 199 3.93 5.09 18.14
C VAL A 199 3.25 5.85 17.01
N VAL A 200 3.14 5.26 15.82
CA VAL A 200 2.48 5.89 14.66
C VAL A 200 1.00 6.15 14.94
N VAL A 201 0.29 5.21 15.58
CA VAL A 201 -1.11 5.38 15.97
C VAL A 201 -1.26 6.51 16.98
N ILE A 202 -0.45 6.54 18.03
CA ILE A 202 -0.51 7.59 19.07
C ILE A 202 -0.24 8.96 18.45
N ILE A 203 0.83 9.10 17.67
CA ILE A 203 1.17 10.38 17.04
C ILE A 203 0.05 10.81 16.07
N SER A 204 -0.47 9.89 15.26
CA SER A 204 -1.57 10.18 14.34
C SER A 204 -2.83 10.66 15.06
N ALA A 205 -3.20 10.01 16.16
CA ALA A 205 -4.32 10.44 17.00
C ALA A 205 -4.07 11.82 17.62
N VAL A 206 -2.84 12.12 18.03
CA VAL A 206 -2.48 13.46 18.54
C VAL A 206 -2.65 14.52 17.46
N PHE A 207 -2.21 14.29 16.23
CA PHE A 207 -2.42 15.23 15.13
C PHE A 207 -3.90 15.41 14.80
N GLU A 208 -4.68 14.33 14.80
CA GLU A 208 -6.11 14.37 14.50
C GLU A 208 -6.91 15.14 15.57
N LEU A 209 -6.61 14.92 16.84
CA LEU A 209 -7.36 15.51 17.96
C LEU A 209 -6.91 16.93 18.33
N TRP A 210 -5.62 17.22 18.25
CA TRP A 210 -5.05 18.46 18.80
C TRP A 210 -4.51 19.41 17.72
N TYR A 211 -4.13 18.90 16.55
CA TYR A 211 -3.51 19.69 15.48
C TYR A 211 -4.13 19.42 14.09
N PRO A 212 -5.47 19.56 13.93
CA PRO A 212 -6.16 19.21 12.69
C PRO A 212 -5.65 20.00 11.48
N ASN A 213 -5.15 21.22 11.69
CA ASN A 213 -4.58 22.07 10.64
C ASN A 213 -3.28 21.48 10.03
N LEU A 214 -2.56 20.64 10.77
CA LEU A 214 -1.30 20.01 10.33
C LEU A 214 -1.51 18.56 9.86
N LEU A 215 -2.74 18.03 9.94
CA LEU A 215 -3.05 16.64 9.68
C LEU A 215 -2.72 16.23 8.24
N GLY A 216 -2.97 17.11 7.26
CA GLY A 216 -2.58 16.88 5.86
C GLY A 216 -1.07 16.79 5.66
N SER A 217 -0.28 17.61 6.37
CA SER A 217 1.18 17.54 6.32
C SER A 217 1.71 16.28 6.99
N TRP A 218 1.10 15.86 8.11
CA TRP A 218 1.41 14.59 8.77
C TRP A 218 1.13 13.40 7.84
N ALA A 219 -0.02 13.39 7.16
CA ALA A 219 -0.33 12.36 6.16
C ALA A 219 0.76 12.32 5.07
N ASN A 220 1.10 13.47 4.47
CA ASN A 220 2.13 13.51 3.43
C ASN A 220 3.50 13.01 3.91
N PHE A 221 3.90 13.36 5.13
CA PHE A 221 5.12 12.84 5.76
C PHE A 221 5.09 11.31 5.86
N LEU A 222 3.99 10.73 6.35
CA LEU A 222 3.82 9.28 6.44
C LEU A 222 3.93 8.60 5.06
N GLY A 223 3.31 9.17 4.02
CA GLY A 223 3.39 8.63 2.66
C GLY A 223 4.83 8.64 2.11
N ILE A 224 5.58 9.72 2.34
CA ILE A 224 7.00 9.80 1.96
C ILE A 224 7.82 8.76 2.72
N CYS A 225 7.63 8.62 4.04
CA CYS A 225 8.31 7.61 4.84
C CYS A 225 8.00 6.18 4.37
N ALA A 226 6.73 5.90 4.02
CA ALA A 226 6.33 4.62 3.45
C ALA A 226 7.09 4.31 2.15
N ALA A 227 7.15 5.27 1.22
CA ALA A 227 7.87 5.13 -0.04
C ALA A 227 9.38 4.96 0.15
N LEU A 228 9.99 5.72 1.06
CA LEU A 228 11.43 5.63 1.36
C LEU A 228 11.79 4.26 1.94
N LEU A 229 11.02 3.75 2.89
CA LEU A 229 11.24 2.42 3.46
C LEU A 229 11.04 1.33 2.41
N ALA A 230 10.07 1.48 1.50
CA ALA A 230 9.90 0.55 0.39
C ALA A 230 11.09 0.58 -0.58
N CYS A 231 11.63 1.76 -0.89
CA CYS A 231 12.85 1.89 -1.69
C CYS A 231 14.03 1.17 -1.01
N ILE A 232 14.23 1.38 0.30
CA ILE A 232 15.27 0.71 1.09
C ILE A 232 15.06 -0.81 1.12
N GLN A 233 13.82 -1.27 1.09
CA GLN A 233 13.50 -2.70 1.04
C GLN A 233 13.82 -3.30 -0.34
N TYR A 234 13.40 -2.66 -1.43
CA TYR A 234 13.45 -3.25 -2.76
C TYR A 234 14.77 -3.01 -3.50
N ILE A 235 15.46 -1.87 -3.32
CA ILE A 235 16.70 -1.56 -4.06
C ILE A 235 17.83 -2.55 -3.74
N PRO A 236 18.12 -2.89 -2.46
CA PRO A 236 19.15 -3.88 -2.15
C PRO A 236 18.81 -5.26 -2.72
N GLN A 237 17.52 -5.62 -2.75
CA GLN A 237 17.05 -6.85 -3.38
C GLN A 237 17.28 -6.81 -4.89
N LEU A 238 16.96 -5.69 -5.55
CA LEU A 238 17.18 -5.48 -6.98
C LEU A 238 18.66 -5.64 -7.34
N TRP A 239 19.53 -5.00 -6.55
CA TRP A 239 20.98 -5.10 -6.72
C TRP A 239 21.48 -6.52 -6.51
N THR A 240 21.02 -7.20 -5.44
CA THR A 240 21.44 -8.56 -5.13
C THR A 240 20.98 -9.55 -6.21
N THR A 241 19.73 -9.45 -6.66
CA THR A 241 19.21 -10.26 -7.77
C THR A 241 19.98 -10.00 -9.06
N TRP A 242 20.33 -8.74 -9.35
CA TRP A 242 21.18 -8.41 -10.49
C TRP A 242 22.59 -8.99 -10.36
N ARG A 243 23.20 -8.99 -9.18
CA ARG A 243 24.56 -9.52 -8.97
C ARG A 243 24.60 -11.05 -8.99
N LEU A 244 23.66 -11.70 -8.33
CA LEU A 244 23.60 -13.16 -8.24
C LEU A 244 23.03 -13.80 -9.52
N GLN A 245 22.34 -13.03 -10.36
CA GLN A 245 21.71 -13.51 -11.60
C GLN A 245 20.73 -14.68 -11.38
N HIS A 246 20.21 -14.82 -10.16
CA HIS A 246 19.26 -15.84 -9.74
C HIS A 246 18.20 -15.18 -8.85
N VAL A 247 16.96 -15.68 -8.93
CA VAL A 247 15.84 -15.17 -8.13
C VAL A 247 15.88 -15.84 -6.77
N MET A 248 16.01 -15.06 -5.70
CA MET A 248 15.83 -15.57 -4.33
C MET A 248 14.39 -16.06 -4.13
N SER A 249 14.13 -16.83 -3.07
CA SER A 249 12.88 -17.56 -2.73
C SER A 249 11.53 -16.78 -2.79
N LEU A 250 11.51 -15.52 -3.21
CA LEU A 250 10.31 -14.72 -3.37
C LEU A 250 9.39 -15.31 -4.45
N SER A 251 8.10 -15.40 -4.13
CA SER A 251 7.09 -16.01 -5.00
C SER A 251 6.86 -15.15 -6.25
N ILE A 252 7.43 -15.56 -7.40
CA ILE A 252 7.15 -14.99 -8.73
C ILE A 252 5.63 -14.89 -8.99
N PRO A 253 4.80 -15.90 -8.67
CA PRO A 253 3.34 -15.81 -8.83
C PRO A 253 2.70 -14.63 -8.06
N MET A 254 3.15 -14.40 -6.82
CA MET A 254 2.67 -13.30 -5.97
C MET A 254 2.98 -11.95 -6.62
N MET A 255 4.17 -11.81 -7.22
CA MET A 255 4.59 -10.58 -7.90
C MET A 255 3.87 -10.36 -9.23
N CYS A 256 3.57 -11.42 -9.99
CA CYS A 256 2.85 -11.33 -11.26
C CYS A 256 1.44 -10.73 -11.10
N ILE A 257 0.77 -11.01 -9.97
CA ILE A 257 -0.55 -10.46 -9.66
C ILE A 257 -0.41 -9.06 -9.06
N GLN A 258 0.48 -8.88 -8.09
CA GLN A 258 0.61 -7.61 -7.36
C GLN A 258 1.17 -6.47 -8.20
N THR A 259 2.14 -6.73 -9.08
CA THR A 259 2.78 -5.67 -9.87
C THR A 259 1.76 -4.91 -10.71
N PRO A 260 0.99 -5.53 -11.62
CA PRO A 260 -0.06 -4.82 -12.36
C PRO A 260 -1.18 -4.32 -11.43
N GLY A 261 -1.52 -5.10 -10.39
CA GLY A 261 -2.51 -4.73 -9.40
C GLY A 261 -2.17 -3.43 -8.66
N SER A 262 -0.90 -3.15 -8.39
CA SER A 262 -0.43 -1.95 -7.69
C SER A 262 -0.71 -0.67 -8.47
N PHE A 263 -0.54 -0.70 -9.80
CA PHE A 263 -0.85 0.44 -10.67
C PHE A 263 -2.35 0.66 -10.79
N VAL A 264 -3.13 -0.43 -10.93
CA VAL A 264 -4.59 -0.36 -10.96
C VAL A 264 -5.13 0.17 -9.63
N PHE A 265 -4.54 -0.28 -8.51
CA PHE A 265 -4.88 0.18 -7.18
C PHE A 265 -4.53 1.67 -7.00
N ALA A 266 -3.33 2.09 -7.41
CA ALA A 266 -2.93 3.50 -7.39
C ALA A 266 -3.90 4.37 -8.20
N ALA A 267 -4.27 3.95 -9.42
CA ALA A 267 -5.25 4.66 -10.24
C ALA A 267 -6.62 4.75 -9.55
N SER A 268 -7.08 3.67 -8.92
CA SER A 268 -8.35 3.67 -8.19
C SER A 268 -8.35 4.64 -7.00
N LEU A 269 -7.23 4.76 -6.29
CA LEU A 269 -7.05 5.73 -5.20
C LEU A 269 -6.94 7.16 -5.74
N ALA A 270 -6.25 7.37 -6.87
CA ALA A 270 -6.14 8.67 -7.53
C ALA A 270 -7.51 9.19 -8.02
N ILE A 271 -8.38 8.31 -8.52
CA ILE A 271 -9.75 8.67 -8.90
C ILE A 271 -10.57 9.10 -7.66
N ARG A 272 -10.38 8.43 -6.52
CA ARG A 272 -11.16 8.70 -5.29
C ARG A 272 -10.69 9.92 -4.50
N LEU A 273 -9.37 10.09 -4.35
CA LEU A 273 -8.76 11.14 -3.54
C LEU A 273 -8.30 12.35 -4.38
N GLY A 274 -8.22 12.19 -5.70
CA GLY A 274 -7.68 13.22 -6.59
C GLY A 274 -6.22 13.56 -6.30
N ALA A 275 -5.83 14.79 -6.63
CA ALA A 275 -4.48 15.30 -6.38
C ALA A 275 -4.17 15.48 -4.88
N GLY A 276 -5.18 15.69 -4.04
CA GLY A 276 -5.02 15.85 -2.59
C GLY A 276 -4.49 14.59 -1.88
N GLY A 277 -4.77 13.40 -2.42
CA GLY A 277 -4.28 12.12 -1.92
C GLY A 277 -3.01 11.59 -2.58
N TRP A 278 -2.19 12.44 -3.18
CA TRP A 278 -0.98 12.03 -3.90
C TRP A 278 -0.02 11.18 -3.06
N SER A 279 0.06 11.46 -1.76
CA SER A 279 0.90 10.70 -0.83
C SER A 279 0.36 9.29 -0.56
N ALA A 280 -0.93 9.04 -0.77
CA ALA A 280 -1.55 7.72 -0.62
C ALA A 280 -1.40 6.88 -1.89
N TRP A 281 -1.78 7.41 -3.06
CA TRP A 281 -1.67 6.63 -4.30
C TRP A 281 -0.24 6.57 -4.85
N GLY A 282 0.59 7.59 -4.59
CA GLY A 282 1.97 7.67 -5.07
C GLY A 282 2.88 6.56 -4.53
N VAL A 283 2.67 6.13 -3.28
CA VAL A 283 3.41 5.01 -2.67
C VAL A 283 3.23 3.72 -3.48
N TYR A 284 2.03 3.48 -3.99
CA TYR A 284 1.74 2.29 -4.80
C TYR A 284 2.35 2.35 -6.20
N ILE A 285 2.51 3.54 -6.78
CA ILE A 285 3.27 3.71 -8.04
C ILE A 285 4.74 3.39 -7.81
N VAL A 286 5.34 3.96 -6.75
CA VAL A 286 6.76 3.72 -6.42
C VAL A 286 7.01 2.23 -6.17
N THR A 287 6.21 1.61 -5.32
CA THR A 287 6.35 0.17 -5.02
C THR A 287 6.06 -0.70 -6.24
N GLY A 288 5.06 -0.36 -7.06
CA GLY A 288 4.76 -1.04 -8.32
C GLY A 288 5.92 -1.01 -9.31
N CYS A 289 6.60 0.13 -9.47
CA CYS A 289 7.80 0.23 -10.32
C CYS A 289 8.93 -0.64 -9.80
N LEU A 290 9.23 -0.58 -8.50
CA LEU A 290 10.29 -1.38 -7.87
C LEU A 290 10.02 -2.89 -8.00
N GLN A 291 8.78 -3.31 -7.71
CA GLN A 291 8.33 -4.69 -7.87
C GLN A 291 8.37 -5.13 -9.34
N GLY A 292 7.98 -4.26 -10.27
CA GLY A 292 8.01 -4.54 -11.71
C GLY A 292 9.42 -4.75 -12.24
N CYS A 293 10.39 -3.94 -11.81
CA CYS A 293 11.80 -4.15 -12.16
C CYS A 293 12.31 -5.51 -11.64
N LEU A 294 11.98 -5.86 -10.40
CA LEU A 294 12.32 -7.18 -9.82
C LEU A 294 11.69 -8.33 -10.60
N LEU A 295 10.40 -8.21 -10.93
CA LEU A 295 9.67 -9.22 -11.69
C LEU A 295 10.26 -9.42 -13.08
N ALA A 296 10.59 -8.34 -13.79
CA ALA A 296 11.18 -8.40 -15.12
C ALA A 296 12.54 -9.13 -15.12
N MET A 297 13.41 -8.82 -14.15
CA MET A 297 14.67 -9.56 -13.98
C MET A 297 14.40 -11.02 -13.63
N GLY A 298 13.44 -11.27 -12.74
CA GLY A 298 13.11 -12.62 -12.29
C GLY A 298 12.65 -13.53 -13.43
N ILE A 299 11.72 -13.04 -14.25
CA ILE A 299 11.25 -13.74 -15.46
C ILE A 299 12.42 -13.97 -16.42
N ARG A 300 13.26 -12.96 -16.66
CA ARG A 300 14.40 -13.08 -17.58
C ARG A 300 15.40 -14.16 -17.14
N PHE A 301 15.76 -14.21 -15.87
CA PHE A 301 16.72 -15.19 -15.35
C PHE A 301 16.14 -16.60 -15.32
N GLU A 302 14.88 -16.75 -14.91
CA GLU A 302 14.18 -18.04 -14.94
C GLU A 302 14.10 -18.61 -16.37
N LEU A 303 13.78 -17.77 -17.37
CA LEU A 303 13.74 -18.18 -18.77
C LEU A 303 15.13 -18.56 -19.30
N ARG A 304 16.18 -17.82 -18.91
CA ARG A 304 17.56 -18.13 -19.29
C ARG A 304 17.99 -19.47 -18.72
N ASP A 305 17.73 -19.71 -17.44
CA ASP A 305 18.18 -20.91 -16.74
C ASP A 305 17.41 -22.15 -17.20
N ARG A 306 16.11 -22.01 -17.52
CA ARG A 306 15.33 -23.08 -18.19
C ARG A 306 15.91 -23.45 -19.54
N ARG A 307 16.28 -22.45 -20.35
CA ARG A 307 16.88 -22.69 -21.67
C ARG A 307 18.21 -23.44 -21.54
N LYS A 308 19.04 -23.11 -20.56
CA LYS A 308 20.30 -23.83 -20.30
C LYS A 308 20.06 -25.30 -19.94
N ARG A 309 19.13 -25.59 -19.02
CA ARG A 309 18.77 -26.97 -18.65
C ARG A 309 18.29 -27.78 -19.84
N MET A 310 17.44 -27.20 -20.70
CA MET A 310 16.96 -27.86 -21.92
C MET A 310 18.09 -28.20 -22.89
N LEU A 311 19.09 -27.32 -23.04
CA LEU A 311 20.27 -27.58 -23.88
C LEU A 311 21.16 -28.67 -23.28
N GLU A 312 21.41 -28.62 -21.97
CA GLU A 312 22.18 -29.64 -21.25
C GLU A 312 21.52 -31.04 -21.33
N GLU A 313 20.19 -31.10 -21.25
CA GLU A 313 19.42 -32.33 -21.44
C GLU A 313 19.51 -32.87 -22.88
N GLN A 314 19.47 -31.99 -23.89
CA GLN A 314 19.64 -32.38 -25.31
C GLN A 314 21.04 -32.88 -25.64
N ASP A 315 22.07 -32.24 -25.09
CA ASP A 315 23.46 -32.66 -25.27
C ASP A 315 23.73 -34.02 -24.58
N ALA A 316 23.12 -34.25 -23.40
CA ALA A 316 23.24 -35.52 -22.69
C ALA A 316 22.55 -36.68 -23.42
N ASP A 317 21.36 -36.45 -23.99
CA ASP A 317 20.63 -37.45 -24.79
C ASP A 317 21.41 -37.81 -26.07
N SER A 318 21.88 -36.79 -26.79
CA SER A 318 22.67 -36.97 -28.02
C SER A 318 23.99 -37.72 -27.78
N GLY A 319 24.70 -37.42 -26.69
CA GLY A 319 25.94 -38.12 -26.33
C GLY A 319 25.72 -39.58 -25.91
N SER A 320 24.55 -39.91 -25.35
CA SER A 320 24.20 -41.29 -24.98
C SER A 320 23.89 -42.18 -26.19
N ASP A 321 23.29 -41.61 -27.24
CA ASP A 321 23.03 -42.30 -28.51
C ASP A 321 24.32 -42.57 -29.30
N GLU A 322 25.26 -41.61 -29.35
CA GLU A 322 26.56 -41.84 -29.99
C GLU A 322 27.39 -42.93 -29.28
N THR A 323 27.36 -42.94 -27.94
CA THR A 323 28.07 -43.95 -27.14
C THR A 323 27.43 -45.34 -27.29
N SER A 324 26.09 -45.40 -27.41
CA SER A 324 25.35 -46.64 -27.67
C SER A 324 25.55 -47.15 -29.10
N ALA A 325 25.67 -46.26 -30.08
CA ALA A 325 25.99 -46.61 -31.46
C ALA A 325 27.44 -47.15 -31.61
N LEU A 326 28.40 -46.61 -30.83
CA LEU A 326 29.77 -47.13 -30.78
C LEU A 326 29.89 -48.49 -30.08
N LEU A 327 29.03 -48.79 -29.11
CA LEU A 327 28.98 -50.10 -28.43
C LEU A 327 28.02 -51.11 -29.12
N GLY A 328 27.20 -50.66 -30.08
CA GLY A 328 26.23 -51.48 -30.81
C GLY A 328 26.80 -52.29 -31.98
N GLY A 329 28.09 -52.15 -32.26
CA GLY A 329 28.76 -52.78 -33.41
C GLY A 329 29.50 -54.08 -33.12
N ASN A 330 29.08 -54.93 -32.16
CA ASN A 330 29.70 -56.27 -32.02
C ASN A 330 28.86 -57.30 -31.25
N ARG A 331 27.64 -57.60 -31.73
CA ARG A 331 26.92 -58.83 -31.34
C ARG A 331 26.29 -59.51 -32.55
N ALA A 332 27.15 -60.01 -33.43
CA ALA A 332 26.79 -61.11 -34.33
C ALA A 332 27.36 -62.43 -33.76
N ASN A 333 26.48 -63.42 -33.67
CA ASN A 333 26.73 -64.87 -33.53
C ASN A 333 27.41 -65.41 -32.26
N GLY A 334 26.66 -66.26 -31.53
CA GLY A 334 27.25 -67.16 -30.54
C GLY A 334 26.24 -67.89 -29.65
N GLN A 335 25.60 -68.92 -30.21
CA GLN A 335 25.20 -70.18 -29.54
C GLN A 335 24.33 -70.16 -28.27
N SER A 336 23.10 -70.64 -28.46
CA SER A 336 22.42 -71.68 -27.66
C SER A 336 23.21 -72.28 -26.48
N TYR A 337 22.70 -72.13 -25.25
CA TYR A 337 22.53 -73.22 -24.27
C TYR A 337 21.46 -72.82 -23.24
N GLY A 338 20.51 -73.73 -23.00
CA GLY A 338 19.42 -73.56 -22.04
C GLY A 338 19.75 -74.03 -20.61
N ALA A 339 18.67 -74.14 -19.82
CA ALA A 339 18.55 -74.71 -18.48
C ALA A 339 19.18 -73.83 -17.37
N GLU A 340 18.68 -73.71 -16.14
CA GLU A 340 17.48 -74.09 -15.40
C GLU A 340 17.71 -73.49 -13.98
N HIS A 341 16.66 -73.31 -13.18
CA HIS A 341 16.70 -73.30 -11.70
C HIS A 341 17.54 -72.24 -10.94
N GLN A 342 16.86 -71.41 -10.13
CA GLN A 342 16.57 -71.69 -8.70
C GLN A 342 16.54 -70.42 -7.82
N GLN A 343 15.34 -70.22 -7.30
CA GLN A 343 14.90 -69.50 -6.11
C GLN A 343 15.76 -69.71 -4.84
N ASN A 344 16.12 -68.60 -4.17
CA ASN A 344 16.33 -68.38 -2.72
C ASN A 344 17.10 -67.04 -2.58
N ARG A 345 16.83 -66.12 -1.67
CA ARG A 345 16.13 -66.15 -0.38
C ARG A 345 15.75 -64.72 0.01
#